data_AF-A0A5I2XL61-F1
#
_entry.id   AF-A0A5I2XL61-F1
#
_cell.length_a   1.000
_cell.length_b   1.000
_cell.length_c   1.000
_cell.angle_alpha   90.00
_cell.angle_beta   90.00
_cell.angle_gamma   90.00
#
_symmetry.space_group_name_H-M   'P 1'
#
loop_
_entity.id
_entity.type
_entity.pdbx_description
1 polymer ?
#
loop_
_entity_poly.entity_id
_entity_poly.type
_entity_poly.pdbx_seq_one_letter_code
_entity_poly.pdbx_strand_id
1 'polypeptide(L)'
;MKLRLSALALGTTLLVGCASSGTEQQGRSDPFEGFNRTMYNFNFNVLDPYVVRPVAVAWRDYVPQPARNGLSNFTGNLEEPAIMVNYFLQGDPYQGMVHFTRFFLNTLLGMGGFIDVAGMANPKLQRVEPHRFGSTLGHYGVGYGPYMQLPFYGSFTLREDGGDMADTLYPVLSWLTWPMSIGKWTIEGIETRAQLLDSDGLLRQSSDPYIMVREAYFQRHDFIANGGKLKPQENPNAQAIQDELKEIDSE
;
A
#
# COMPACT_ATOMS: atom_id res chain seq x y z
N MET A 1 40.42 24.45 6.05
CA MET A 1 39.46 24.59 4.92
C MET A 1 39.59 23.52 3.84
N LYS A 2 40.80 23.09 3.43
CA LYS A 2 40.98 22.13 2.32
C LYS A 2 40.30 20.76 2.55
N LEU A 3 40.33 20.22 3.77
CA LEU A 3 39.66 18.94 4.11
C LEU A 3 38.12 18.98 4.04
N ARG A 4 37.49 20.15 4.25
CA ARG A 4 36.03 20.28 4.20
C ARG A 4 35.50 20.40 2.77
N LEU A 5 36.28 20.98 1.85
CA LEU A 5 35.93 21.00 0.42
C LEU A 5 36.10 19.62 -0.23
N SER A 6 37.11 18.84 0.16
CA SER A 6 37.30 17.48 -0.34
C SER A 6 36.17 16.53 0.09
N ALA A 7 35.65 16.66 1.31
CA ALA A 7 34.51 15.88 1.78
C ALA A 7 33.21 16.22 1.05
N LEU A 8 33.00 17.49 0.68
CA LEU A 8 31.83 17.92 -0.08
C LEU A 8 31.85 17.37 -1.52
N ALA A 9 33.02 17.31 -2.15
CA ALA A 9 33.20 16.77 -3.50
C ALA A 9 33.06 15.24 -3.58
N LEU A 10 33.42 14.52 -2.50
CA LEU A 10 33.16 13.07 -2.41
C LEU A 10 31.67 12.77 -2.17
N GLY A 11 30.96 13.64 -1.43
CA GLY A 11 29.52 13.50 -1.19
C GLY A 11 28.68 13.69 -2.45
N THR A 12 29.04 14.63 -3.32
CA THR A 12 28.31 14.88 -4.57
C THR A 12 28.56 13.82 -5.64
N THR A 13 29.72 13.16 -5.64
CA THR A 13 30.02 12.07 -6.59
C THR A 13 29.31 10.76 -6.25
N LEU A 14 29.00 10.52 -4.97
CA LEU A 14 28.19 9.37 -4.55
C LEU A 14 26.69 9.49 -4.92
N LEU A 15 26.18 10.71 -5.12
CA LEU A 15 24.76 10.94 -5.44
C LEU A 15 24.43 10.78 -6.93
N VAL A 16 25.42 10.85 -7.84
CA VAL A 16 25.21 10.73 -9.30
C VAL A 16 25.23 9.26 -9.76
N GLY A 17 25.70 8.33 -8.92
CA GLY A 17 25.87 6.92 -9.28
C GLY A 17 24.59 6.08 -9.35
N CYS A 18 23.45 6.57 -8.85
CA CYS A 18 22.21 5.78 -8.79
C CYS A 18 21.20 6.06 -9.93
N ALA A 19 21.57 6.86 -10.94
CA ALA A 19 20.64 7.26 -12.02
C ALA A 19 20.79 6.46 -13.33
N SER A 20 21.49 5.30 -13.32
CA SER A 20 21.61 4.46 -14.51
C SER A 20 20.94 3.10 -14.29
N SER A 21 19.68 3.00 -14.71
CA SER A 21 19.03 1.72 -15.01
C SER A 21 18.42 1.82 -16.40
N GLY A 22 19.24 1.59 -17.43
CA GLY A 22 18.78 1.31 -18.78
C GLY A 22 18.87 -0.19 -19.03
N THR A 23 17.72 -0.84 -19.08
CA THR A 23 17.41 -1.99 -19.95
C THR A 23 15.90 -2.21 -19.87
N GLU A 24 15.22 -2.01 -21.00
CA GLU A 24 13.83 -2.38 -21.22
C GLU A 24 13.65 -3.89 -21.03
N GLN A 25 13.31 -4.30 -19.82
CA GLN A 25 12.55 -5.52 -19.62
C GLN A 25 11.07 -5.10 -19.57
N GLN A 26 10.22 -5.78 -20.35
CA GLN A 26 8.77 -5.59 -20.42
C GLN A 26 8.03 -5.98 -19.11
N GLY A 27 8.65 -5.73 -17.95
CA GLY A 27 8.13 -5.99 -16.62
C GLY A 27 8.96 -5.25 -15.59
N ARG A 28 8.37 -4.92 -14.44
CA ARG A 28 9.08 -4.24 -13.35
C ARG A 28 10.23 -5.13 -12.87
N SER A 29 11.46 -4.58 -12.87
CA SER A 29 12.67 -5.32 -12.47
C SER A 29 12.53 -5.86 -11.04
N ASP A 30 12.84 -7.14 -10.87
CA ASP A 30 12.79 -7.85 -9.59
C ASP A 30 14.15 -8.51 -9.31
N PRO A 31 15.14 -7.75 -8.82
CA PRO A 31 16.50 -8.26 -8.62
C PRO A 31 16.59 -9.43 -7.63
N PHE A 32 15.58 -9.60 -6.77
CA PHE A 32 15.53 -10.61 -5.72
C PHE A 32 14.45 -11.67 -5.96
N GLU A 33 14.03 -11.88 -7.22
CA GLU A 33 12.92 -12.77 -7.57
C GLU A 33 13.07 -14.19 -6.96
N GLY A 34 14.27 -14.76 -6.96
CA GLY A 34 14.52 -16.09 -6.38
C GLY A 34 14.24 -16.16 -4.87
N PHE A 35 14.70 -15.14 -4.12
CA PHE A 35 14.38 -15.01 -2.70
C PHE A 35 12.89 -14.76 -2.51
N ASN A 36 12.33 -13.85 -3.30
CA ASN A 36 10.95 -13.42 -3.19
C ASN A 36 9.96 -14.56 -3.43
N ARG A 37 10.17 -15.35 -4.49
CA ARG A 37 9.37 -16.57 -4.77
C ARG A 37 9.49 -17.61 -3.67
N THR A 38 10.67 -17.76 -3.06
CA THR A 38 10.87 -18.71 -1.94
C THR A 38 10.05 -18.28 -0.72
N MET A 39 10.14 -17.01 -0.34
CA MET A 39 9.36 -16.46 0.78
C MET A 39 7.86 -16.43 0.48
N TYR A 40 7.48 -16.15 -0.77
CA TYR A 40 6.10 -16.25 -1.23
C TYR A 40 5.57 -17.67 -1.05
N ASN A 41 6.32 -18.68 -1.50
CA ASN A 41 5.93 -20.08 -1.34
C ASN A 41 5.77 -20.48 0.13
N PHE A 42 6.65 -19.99 1.01
CA PHE A 42 6.49 -20.18 2.45
C PHE A 42 5.19 -19.53 2.95
N ASN A 43 4.95 -18.26 2.62
CA ASN A 43 3.75 -17.54 3.05
C ASN A 43 2.46 -18.20 2.51
N PHE A 44 2.44 -18.61 1.25
CA PHE A 44 1.26 -19.10 0.56
C PHE A 44 0.93 -20.56 0.85
N ASN A 45 1.94 -21.43 0.94
CA ASN A 45 1.74 -22.87 1.08
C ASN A 45 1.90 -23.37 2.52
N VAL A 46 2.57 -22.62 3.39
CA VAL A 46 2.83 -23.02 4.79
C VAL A 46 2.14 -22.08 5.76
N LEU A 47 2.43 -20.78 5.71
CA LEU A 47 1.86 -19.87 6.70
C LEU A 47 0.34 -19.70 6.53
N ASP A 48 -0.13 -19.48 5.30
CA ASP A 48 -1.55 -19.27 5.03
C ASP A 48 -2.42 -20.48 5.41
N PRO A 49 -2.16 -21.71 4.90
CA PRO A 49 -3.08 -22.82 5.11
C PRO A 49 -3.10 -23.32 6.56
N TYR A 50 -1.97 -23.20 7.26
CA TYR A 50 -1.81 -23.77 8.60
C TYR A 50 -2.06 -22.77 9.74
N VAL A 51 -1.93 -21.46 9.49
CA VAL A 51 -2.04 -20.44 10.55
C VAL A 51 -3.02 -19.34 10.16
N VAL A 52 -2.74 -18.58 9.11
CA VAL A 52 -3.45 -17.32 8.83
C VAL A 52 -4.88 -17.57 8.36
N ARG A 53 -5.10 -18.53 7.46
CA ARG A 53 -6.44 -18.89 6.96
C ARG A 53 -7.33 -19.49 8.04
N PRO A 54 -6.90 -20.48 8.86
CA PRO A 54 -7.71 -20.97 9.98
C PRO A 54 -8.12 -19.87 10.96
N VAL A 55 -7.21 -18.94 11.29
CA VAL A 55 -7.50 -17.79 12.15
C VAL A 55 -8.52 -16.86 11.50
N ALA A 56 -8.39 -16.57 10.20
CA ALA A 56 -9.35 -15.73 9.48
C ALA A 56 -10.75 -16.36 9.37
N VAL A 57 -10.83 -17.69 9.19
CA VAL A 57 -12.11 -18.42 9.22
C VAL A 57 -12.75 -18.31 10.61
N ALA A 58 -11.98 -18.55 11.68
CA ALA A 58 -12.48 -18.39 13.04
C ALA A 58 -12.91 -16.93 13.33
N TRP A 59 -12.15 -15.95 12.85
CA TRP A 59 -12.51 -14.54 12.96
C TRP A 59 -13.87 -14.26 12.29
N ARG A 60 -14.06 -14.72 11.06
CA ARG A 60 -15.31 -14.54 10.31
C ARG A 60 -16.50 -15.23 10.98
N ASP A 61 -16.29 -16.44 11.51
CA ASP A 61 -17.38 -17.30 11.97
C ASP A 61 -17.78 -17.00 13.43
N TYR A 62 -16.85 -16.53 14.28
CA TYR A 62 -17.09 -16.27 15.70
C TYR A 62 -17.20 -14.79 16.08
N VAL A 63 -16.63 -13.86 15.29
CA VAL A 63 -16.72 -12.43 15.60
C VAL A 63 -17.88 -11.79 14.86
N PRO A 64 -18.87 -11.20 15.55
CA PRO A 64 -20.04 -10.64 14.91
C PRO A 64 -19.67 -9.41 14.07
N GLN A 65 -20.40 -9.22 12.96
CA GLN A 65 -20.15 -8.14 11.99
C GLN A 65 -20.01 -6.73 12.61
N PRO A 66 -20.85 -6.31 13.59
CA PRO A 66 -20.67 -5.01 14.23
C PRO A 66 -19.31 -4.83 14.92
N ALA A 67 -18.77 -5.88 15.54
CA ALA A 67 -17.46 -5.82 16.20
C ALA A 67 -16.32 -5.75 15.18
N ARG A 68 -16.42 -6.51 14.07
CA ARG A 68 -15.47 -6.46 12.96
C ARG A 68 -15.42 -5.08 12.32
N ASN A 69 -16.59 -4.52 11.98
CA ASN A 69 -16.71 -3.17 11.45
C ASN A 69 -16.18 -2.13 12.44
N GLY A 70 -16.52 -2.27 13.72
CA GLY A 70 -16.05 -1.37 14.77
C GLY A 70 -14.54 -1.34 14.90
N LEU A 71 -13.90 -2.50 14.92
CA LEU A 71 -12.43 -2.61 14.98
C LEU A 71 -11.77 -2.06 13.72
N SER A 72 -12.31 -2.38 12.54
CA SER A 72 -11.81 -1.84 11.27
C SER A 72 -11.91 -0.32 11.22
N ASN A 73 -13.02 0.25 11.71
CA ASN A 73 -13.19 1.71 11.81
C ASN A 73 -12.21 2.32 12.81
N PHE A 74 -12.05 1.69 13.98
CA PHE A 74 -11.15 2.17 15.02
C PHE A 74 -9.70 2.22 14.53
N THR A 75 -9.18 1.14 13.93
CA THR A 75 -7.80 1.12 13.44
C THR A 75 -7.60 2.05 12.25
N GLY A 76 -8.60 2.17 11.36
CA GLY A 76 -8.60 3.16 10.28
C GLY A 76 -8.57 4.60 10.80
N ASN A 77 -9.32 4.90 11.87
CA ASN A 77 -9.36 6.23 12.49
C ASN A 77 -7.98 6.67 13.03
N LEU A 78 -7.14 5.73 13.47
CA LEU A 78 -5.77 6.04 13.94
C LEU A 78 -4.86 6.55 12.82
N GLU A 79 -5.17 6.24 11.55
CA GLU A 79 -4.38 6.65 10.39
C GLU A 79 -4.84 7.99 9.80
N GLU A 80 -6.08 8.42 10.05
CA GLU A 80 -6.66 9.65 9.51
C GLU A 80 -5.77 10.90 9.71
N PRO A 81 -5.12 11.13 10.88
CA PRO A 81 -4.21 12.26 11.05
C PRO A 81 -2.96 12.19 10.18
N ALA A 82 -2.41 10.99 9.96
CA ALA A 82 -1.27 10.79 9.07
C ALA A 82 -1.66 11.02 7.61
N ILE A 83 -2.86 10.56 7.22
CA ILE A 83 -3.42 10.81 5.88
C ILE A 83 -3.62 12.32 5.65
N MET A 84 -4.18 13.02 6.64
CA MET A 84 -4.33 14.47 6.60
C MET A 84 -2.97 15.18 6.37
N VAL A 85 -1.95 14.85 7.16
CA VAL A 85 -0.61 15.44 7.03
C VAL A 85 -0.03 15.18 5.63
N ASN A 86 -0.17 13.96 5.13
CA ASN A 86 0.36 13.60 3.81
C ASN A 86 -0.37 14.28 2.65
N TYR A 87 -1.70 14.47 2.72
CA TYR A 87 -2.39 15.29 1.73
C TYR A 87 -1.95 16.76 1.77
N PHE A 88 -1.68 17.33 2.95
CA PHE A 88 -1.08 18.65 3.02
C PHE A 88 0.32 18.68 2.40
N LEU A 89 1.14 17.66 2.64
CA LEU A 89 2.46 17.54 2.02
C LEU A 89 2.37 17.42 0.50
N GLN A 90 1.37 16.72 -0.04
CA GLN A 90 1.12 16.60 -1.48
C GLN A 90 0.51 17.87 -2.10
N GLY A 91 0.14 18.87 -1.29
CA GLY A 91 -0.44 20.13 -1.76
C GLY A 91 -1.95 20.10 -2.02
N ASP A 92 -2.67 19.09 -1.50
CA ASP A 92 -4.14 19.00 -1.56
C ASP A 92 -4.77 19.25 -0.18
N PRO A 93 -4.97 20.53 0.21
CA PRO A 93 -5.54 20.86 1.51
C PRO A 93 -7.02 20.49 1.64
N TYR A 94 -7.73 20.30 0.53
CA TYR A 94 -9.14 19.89 0.58
C TYR A 94 -9.26 18.48 1.11
N GLN A 95 -8.50 17.53 0.54
CA GLN A 95 -8.46 16.16 1.04
C GLN A 95 -7.88 16.08 2.45
N GLY A 96 -6.88 16.90 2.78
CA GLY A 96 -6.38 17.02 4.15
C GLY A 96 -7.50 17.34 5.15
N MET A 97 -8.35 18.32 4.84
CA MET A 97 -9.48 18.70 5.70
C MET A 97 -10.63 17.68 5.73
N VAL A 98 -10.80 16.89 4.66
CA VAL A 98 -11.72 15.74 4.67
C VAL A 98 -11.29 14.73 5.72
N HIS A 99 -10.02 14.34 5.75
CA HIS A 99 -9.48 13.39 6.72
C HIS A 99 -9.42 13.96 8.14
N PHE A 100 -9.16 15.26 8.30
CA PHE A 100 -9.36 15.95 9.58
C PHE A 100 -10.79 15.80 10.09
N THR A 101 -11.78 16.06 9.23
CA THR A 101 -13.20 15.98 9.60
C THR A 101 -13.60 14.56 9.94
N ARG A 102 -13.10 13.57 9.20
CA ARG A 102 -13.29 12.15 9.51
C ARG A 102 -12.76 11.80 10.90
N PHE A 103 -11.50 12.13 11.18
CA PHE A 103 -10.89 11.90 12.49
C PHE A 103 -11.68 12.58 13.62
N PHE A 104 -12.03 13.85 13.43
CA PHE A 104 -12.75 14.64 14.43
C PHE A 104 -14.13 14.05 14.76
N LEU A 105 -14.94 13.77 13.75
CA LEU A 105 -16.30 13.22 13.95
C LEU A 105 -16.25 11.80 14.50
N ASN A 106 -15.41 10.93 13.94
CA ASN A 106 -15.35 9.53 14.35
C ASN A 106 -14.75 9.38 15.76
N THR A 107 -13.78 10.21 16.12
CA THR A 107 -13.21 10.19 17.47
C THR A 107 -14.19 10.73 18.52
N LEU A 108 -14.81 11.89 18.26
CA LEU A 108 -15.65 12.55 19.28
C LEU A 108 -17.08 12.00 19.34
N LEU A 109 -17.69 11.73 18.20
CA LEU A 109 -19.09 11.28 18.11
C LEU A 109 -19.19 9.79 17.81
N GLY A 110 -18.16 9.19 17.21
CA GLY A 110 -18.11 7.78 16.83
C GLY A 110 -17.52 6.86 17.89
N MET A 111 -17.62 7.23 19.18
CA MET A 111 -17.07 6.48 20.31
C MET A 111 -15.56 6.19 20.16
N GLY A 112 -14.74 7.20 19.85
CA GLY A 112 -13.29 7.01 19.71
C GLY A 112 -12.86 6.34 18.41
N GLY A 113 -13.73 6.31 17.39
CA GLY A 113 -13.46 5.76 16.07
C GLY A 113 -14.14 4.43 15.76
N PHE A 114 -14.88 3.82 16.69
CA PHE A 114 -15.59 2.56 16.43
C PHE A 114 -16.78 2.73 15.48
N ILE A 115 -17.39 3.92 15.43
CA ILE A 115 -18.49 4.23 14.52
C ILE A 115 -18.04 5.28 13.50
N ASP A 116 -18.23 4.99 12.21
CA ASP A 116 -17.96 5.93 11.11
C ASP A 116 -19.09 6.96 10.95
N VAL A 117 -19.17 7.89 11.90
CA VAL A 117 -20.12 9.00 11.89
C VAL A 117 -19.91 9.90 10.68
N ALA A 118 -18.65 10.13 10.30
CA ALA A 118 -18.31 10.96 9.15
C ALA A 118 -18.88 10.39 7.83
N GLY A 119 -18.66 9.09 7.58
CA GLY A 119 -19.17 8.42 6.39
C GLY A 119 -20.70 8.39 6.30
N MET A 120 -21.39 8.29 7.44
CA MET A 120 -22.86 8.38 7.51
C MET A 120 -23.37 9.81 7.27
N ALA A 121 -22.60 10.83 7.69
CA ALA A 121 -23.01 12.23 7.61
C ALA A 121 -22.90 12.79 6.18
N ASN A 122 -21.91 12.37 5.40
CA ASN A 122 -21.71 12.87 4.03
C ASN A 122 -20.99 11.83 3.15
N PRO A 123 -21.51 11.53 1.94
CA PRO A 123 -20.84 10.64 0.99
C PRO A 123 -19.38 11.03 0.65
N LYS A 124 -19.04 12.32 0.71
CA LYS A 124 -17.67 12.81 0.47
C LYS A 124 -16.70 12.48 1.61
N LEU A 125 -17.23 12.09 2.76
CA LEU A 125 -16.45 11.70 3.94
C LEU A 125 -16.43 10.18 4.09
N GLN A 126 -16.76 9.40 3.07
CA GLN A 126 -16.61 7.94 3.14
C GLN A 126 -15.14 7.55 3.31
N ARG A 127 -14.90 6.41 3.99
CA ARG A 127 -13.55 5.87 4.16
C ARG A 127 -12.94 5.54 2.80
N VAL A 128 -11.69 5.92 2.62
CA VAL A 128 -10.85 5.59 1.46
C VAL A 128 -9.56 4.93 1.92
N GLU A 129 -8.82 4.37 0.97
CA GLU A 129 -7.49 3.80 1.23
C GLU A 129 -6.51 4.87 1.74
N PRO A 130 -5.65 4.53 2.70
CA PRO A 130 -4.76 5.48 3.35
C PRO A 130 -3.69 6.00 2.40
N HIS A 131 -3.55 7.33 2.34
CA HIS A 131 -2.44 8.01 1.65
C HIS A 131 -1.41 8.44 2.70
N ARG A 132 -0.38 7.62 2.90
CA ARG A 132 0.68 7.83 3.88
C ARG A 132 1.98 8.33 3.23
N PHE A 133 3.06 8.42 4.00
CA PHE A 133 4.30 9.01 3.54
C PHE A 133 4.91 8.30 2.33
N GLY A 134 4.75 6.98 2.22
CA GLY A 134 5.17 6.25 1.02
C GLY A 134 4.47 6.72 -0.25
N SER A 135 3.15 6.97 -0.17
CA SER A 135 2.39 7.55 -1.27
C SER A 135 2.81 8.99 -1.60
N THR A 136 3.18 9.78 -0.60
CA THR A 136 3.72 11.14 -0.78
C THR A 136 5.07 11.11 -1.51
N LEU A 137 5.95 10.16 -1.15
CA LEU A 137 7.19 9.94 -1.89
C LEU A 137 6.89 9.54 -3.34
N GLY A 138 5.91 8.65 -3.56
CA GLY A 138 5.46 8.26 -4.90
C GLY A 138 4.88 9.40 -5.72
N HIS A 139 4.11 10.30 -5.09
CA HIS A 139 3.55 11.50 -5.70
C HIS A 139 4.66 12.41 -6.25
N TYR A 140 5.77 12.53 -5.51
CA TYR A 140 6.96 13.28 -5.93
C TYR A 140 7.94 12.50 -6.81
N GLY A 141 7.53 11.34 -7.33
CA GLY A 141 8.32 10.58 -8.30
C GLY A 141 9.48 9.77 -7.71
N VAL A 142 9.51 9.57 -6.40
CA VAL A 142 10.48 8.65 -5.78
C VAL A 142 10.14 7.21 -6.20
N GLY A 143 11.15 6.51 -6.72
CA GLY A 143 11.00 5.11 -7.13
C GLY A 143 10.79 4.16 -5.94
N TYR A 144 10.20 3.00 -6.19
CA TYR A 144 9.92 1.99 -5.15
C TYR A 144 11.16 1.42 -4.46
N GLY A 145 12.29 1.40 -5.17
CA GLY A 145 13.41 0.51 -4.86
C GLY A 145 13.08 -0.95 -5.21
N PRO A 146 13.88 -1.92 -4.73
CA PRO A 146 13.63 -3.33 -4.94
C PRO A 146 12.32 -3.79 -4.28
N TYR A 147 11.57 -4.65 -4.97
CA TYR A 147 10.48 -5.41 -4.37
C TYR A 147 11.06 -6.52 -3.49
N MET A 148 10.53 -6.66 -2.28
CA MET A 148 10.87 -7.74 -1.38
C MET A 148 9.59 -8.44 -0.94
N GLN A 149 9.59 -9.77 -1.00
CA GLN A 149 8.59 -10.59 -0.36
C GLN A 149 9.18 -11.12 0.95
N LEU A 150 8.68 -10.62 2.07
CA LEU A 150 9.17 -10.99 3.39
C LEU A 150 8.33 -12.13 3.97
N PRO A 151 8.94 -13.04 4.76
CA PRO A 151 8.19 -14.05 5.49
C PRO A 151 7.29 -13.38 6.54
N PHE A 152 6.09 -13.91 6.75
CA PHE A 152 5.05 -13.39 7.66
C PHE A 152 4.44 -12.03 7.30
N TYR A 153 5.22 -11.11 6.73
CA TYR A 153 4.75 -9.76 6.42
C TYR A 153 3.99 -9.70 5.09
N GLY A 154 4.57 -10.22 4.00
CA GLY A 154 4.00 -10.08 2.66
C GLY A 154 4.90 -9.30 1.70
N SER A 155 4.27 -8.58 0.78
CA SER A 155 4.92 -7.62 -0.12
C SER A 155 5.50 -6.45 0.67
N PHE A 156 6.70 -6.01 0.30
CA PHE A 156 7.40 -4.89 0.94
C PHE A 156 8.20 -4.10 -0.10
N THR A 157 8.13 -2.78 -0.04
CA THR A 157 9.10 -1.88 -0.71
C THR A 157 9.64 -0.83 0.26
N LEU A 158 10.86 -0.35 -0.01
CA LEU A 158 11.48 0.69 0.82
C LEU A 158 10.68 2.00 0.76
N ARG A 159 10.08 2.33 -0.39
CA ARG A 159 9.28 3.54 -0.55
C ARG A 159 7.96 3.47 0.19
N GLU A 160 7.18 2.41 0.00
CA GLU A 160 5.82 2.33 0.56
C GLU A 160 5.89 1.95 2.03
N ASP A 161 6.20 0.69 2.33
CA ASP A 161 6.16 0.17 3.69
C ASP A 161 7.22 0.80 4.59
N GLY A 162 8.42 1.02 4.05
CA GLY A 162 9.50 1.72 4.76
C GLY A 162 9.23 3.22 4.93
N GLY A 163 8.68 3.87 3.90
CA GLY A 163 8.33 5.28 3.94
C GLY A 163 7.19 5.57 4.91
N ASP A 164 6.16 4.72 4.90
CA ASP A 164 5.00 4.82 5.79
C ASP A 164 5.38 4.77 7.29
N MET A 165 6.53 4.20 7.64
CA MET A 165 7.05 4.25 9.01
C MET A 165 7.34 5.69 9.47
N ALA A 166 7.58 6.64 8.55
CA ALA A 166 7.79 8.04 8.90
C ALA A 166 6.56 8.65 9.61
N ASP A 167 5.36 8.14 9.33
CA ASP A 167 4.13 8.60 9.95
C ASP A 167 3.99 8.18 11.43
N THR A 168 4.85 7.28 11.91
CA THR A 168 4.94 6.91 13.33
C THR A 168 5.74 7.90 14.17
N LEU A 169 6.33 8.93 13.55
CA LEU A 169 7.13 9.96 14.24
C LEU A 169 6.28 11.09 14.85
N TYR A 170 5.01 11.19 14.47
CA TYR A 170 4.09 12.22 14.96
C TYR A 170 2.72 11.63 15.35
N PRO A 171 1.93 12.34 16.17
CA PRO A 171 0.62 11.85 16.58
C PRO A 171 -0.33 11.64 15.38
N VAL A 172 -1.21 10.65 15.38
CA VAL A 172 -1.58 9.77 16.51
C VAL A 172 -0.77 8.47 16.55
N LEU A 173 -0.17 8.06 15.44
CA LEU A 173 0.55 6.79 15.34
C LEU A 173 1.75 6.69 16.28
N SER A 174 2.40 7.83 16.61
CA SER A 174 3.49 7.87 17.60
C SER A 174 3.06 7.54 19.03
N TRP A 175 1.76 7.55 19.34
CA TRP A 175 1.26 7.17 20.67
C TRP A 175 1.14 5.65 20.84
N LEU A 176 1.19 4.88 19.75
CA LEU A 176 1.11 3.43 19.83
C LEU A 176 2.45 2.87 20.32
N THR A 177 2.38 2.08 21.39
CA THR A 177 3.51 1.25 21.77
C THR A 177 3.76 0.17 20.72
N TRP A 178 4.97 -0.38 20.65
CA TRP A 178 5.29 -1.43 19.69
C TRP A 178 4.32 -2.65 19.75
N PRO A 179 3.88 -3.15 20.93
CA PRO A 179 2.83 -4.16 21.00
C PRO A 179 1.50 -3.71 20.41
N MET A 180 1.10 -2.44 20.59
CA MET A 180 -0.13 -1.90 20.00
C MET A 180 -0.04 -1.83 18.48
N SER A 181 1.11 -1.43 17.93
CA SER A 181 1.34 -1.39 16.48
C SER A 181 1.25 -2.78 15.85
N ILE A 182 1.83 -3.80 16.49
CA ILE A 182 1.70 -5.20 16.06
C ILE A 182 0.24 -5.66 16.15
N GLY A 183 -0.46 -5.30 17.23
CA GLY A 183 -1.87 -5.62 17.41
C GLY A 183 -2.75 -5.01 16.31
N LYS A 184 -2.53 -3.74 15.97
CA LYS A 184 -3.19 -3.05 14.85
C LYS A 184 -2.95 -3.80 13.54
N TRP A 185 -1.69 -4.03 13.18
CA TRP A 185 -1.32 -4.75 11.96
C TRP A 185 -1.94 -6.16 11.89
N THR A 186 -1.97 -6.86 13.02
CA THR A 186 -2.54 -8.22 13.11
C THR A 186 -4.05 -8.22 12.91
N ILE A 187 -4.78 -7.30 13.56
CA ILE A 187 -6.24 -7.20 13.42
C ILE A 187 -6.62 -6.83 11.98
N GLU A 188 -5.93 -5.86 11.39
CA GLU A 188 -6.15 -5.48 9.99
C GLU A 188 -5.84 -6.62 9.04
N GLY A 189 -4.70 -7.31 9.24
CA GLY A 189 -4.32 -8.47 8.44
C GLY A 189 -5.33 -9.61 8.51
N ILE A 190 -5.84 -9.94 9.71
CA ILE A 190 -6.87 -10.97 9.90
C ILE A 190 -8.18 -10.55 9.23
N GLU A 191 -8.62 -9.31 9.41
CA GLU A 191 -9.87 -8.80 8.80
C GLU A 191 -9.78 -8.80 7.27
N THR A 192 -8.69 -8.28 6.69
CA THR A 192 -8.45 -8.33 5.24
C THR A 192 -8.41 -9.77 4.74
N ARG A 193 -7.73 -10.67 5.46
CA ARG A 193 -7.69 -12.08 5.08
C ARG A 193 -9.08 -12.72 5.11
N ALA A 194 -9.89 -12.40 6.12
CA ALA A 194 -11.25 -12.91 6.29
C ALA A 194 -12.18 -12.44 5.16
N GLN A 195 -12.01 -11.20 4.68
CA GLN A 195 -12.73 -10.68 3.51
C GLN A 195 -12.33 -11.37 2.20
N LEU A 196 -11.07 -11.81 2.10
CA LEU A 196 -10.55 -12.47 0.91
C LEU A 196 -10.82 -13.99 0.84
N LEU A 197 -11.38 -14.60 1.90
CA LEU A 197 -11.62 -16.05 1.98
C LEU A 197 -12.45 -16.58 0.79
N ASP A 198 -13.42 -15.81 0.30
CA ASP A 198 -14.30 -16.22 -0.79
C ASP A 198 -13.63 -16.08 -2.17
N SER A 199 -12.58 -15.26 -2.26
CA SER A 199 -11.81 -15.01 -3.48
C SER A 199 -10.52 -15.82 -3.57
N ASP A 200 -10.21 -16.65 -2.56
CA ASP A 200 -9.02 -17.51 -2.50
C ASP A 200 -8.81 -18.36 -3.77
N GLY A 201 -9.92 -18.84 -4.34
CA GLY A 201 -9.91 -19.70 -5.51
C GLY A 201 -9.31 -19.03 -6.74
N LEU A 202 -9.50 -17.72 -6.90
CA LEU A 202 -8.99 -16.96 -8.04
C LEU A 202 -7.47 -16.97 -8.07
N LEU A 203 -6.84 -16.76 -6.90
CA LEU A 203 -5.39 -16.75 -6.81
C LEU A 203 -4.81 -18.16 -6.92
N ARG A 204 -5.46 -19.17 -6.33
CA ARG A 204 -5.01 -20.58 -6.37
C ARG A 204 -5.10 -21.21 -7.75
N GLN A 205 -5.97 -20.69 -8.64
CA GLN A 205 -6.14 -21.19 -10.01
C GLN A 205 -5.27 -20.44 -11.03
N SER A 206 -4.57 -19.38 -10.61
CA SER A 206 -3.64 -18.64 -11.47
C SER A 206 -2.43 -19.50 -11.85
N SER A 207 -1.89 -19.30 -13.06
CA SER A 207 -0.68 -19.97 -13.54
C SER A 207 0.58 -19.54 -12.78
N ASP A 208 0.69 -18.24 -12.46
CA ASP A 208 1.75 -17.70 -11.61
C ASP A 208 1.16 -16.75 -10.55
N PRO A 209 0.80 -17.28 -9.37
CA PRO A 209 0.16 -16.48 -8.33
C PRO A 209 1.14 -15.49 -7.67
N TYR A 210 2.45 -15.72 -7.76
CA TYR A 210 3.46 -14.77 -7.27
C TYR A 210 3.44 -13.48 -8.10
N ILE A 211 3.51 -13.61 -9.43
CA ILE A 211 3.49 -12.45 -10.32
C ILE A 211 2.17 -11.70 -10.18
N MET A 212 1.04 -12.41 -10.10
CA MET A 212 -0.27 -11.78 -9.88
C MET A 212 -0.30 -10.93 -8.60
N VAL A 213 0.22 -11.44 -7.48
CA VAL A 213 0.30 -10.68 -6.21
C VAL A 213 1.24 -9.48 -6.32
N ARG A 214 2.40 -9.66 -6.96
CA ARG A 214 3.38 -8.58 -7.15
C ARG A 214 2.82 -7.46 -8.01
N GLU A 215 2.18 -7.77 -9.13
CA GLU A 215 1.58 -6.76 -10.00
C GLU A 215 0.36 -6.10 -9.32
N ALA A 216 -0.47 -6.84 -8.59
CA ALA A 216 -1.58 -6.26 -7.84
C ALA A 216 -1.10 -5.28 -6.75
N TYR A 217 -0.02 -5.61 -6.04
CA TYR A 217 0.64 -4.71 -5.09
C TYR A 217 1.02 -3.40 -5.79
N PHE A 218 1.73 -3.50 -6.90
CA PHE A 218 2.19 -2.34 -7.64
C PHE A 218 1.08 -1.50 -8.26
N GLN A 219 0.04 -2.13 -8.81
CA GLN A 219 -1.15 -1.44 -9.31
C GLN A 219 -1.85 -0.63 -8.21
N ARG A 220 -2.00 -1.22 -7.02
CA ARG A 220 -2.60 -0.53 -5.86
C ARG A 220 -1.76 0.68 -5.45
N HIS A 221 -0.46 0.52 -5.25
CA HIS A 221 0.39 1.62 -4.78
C HIS A 221 0.62 2.70 -5.86
N ASP A 222 0.63 2.34 -7.15
CA ASP A 222 0.65 3.32 -8.24
C ASP A 222 -0.68 4.11 -8.30
N PHE A 223 -1.82 3.47 -8.06
CA PHE A 223 -3.12 4.14 -8.01
C PHE A 223 -3.21 5.17 -6.87
N ILE A 224 -2.75 4.80 -5.67
CA ILE A 224 -2.75 5.67 -4.48
C ILE A 224 -1.82 6.87 -4.69
N ALA A 225 -0.58 6.64 -5.12
CA ALA A 225 0.39 7.73 -5.36
C ALA A 225 -0.05 8.74 -6.43
N ASN A 226 -0.91 8.33 -7.38
CA ASN A 226 -1.45 9.18 -8.44
C ASN A 226 -2.82 9.82 -8.09
N GLY A 227 -3.23 9.81 -6.82
CA GLY A 227 -4.47 10.45 -6.37
C GLY A 227 -5.73 9.74 -6.87
N GLY A 228 -5.69 8.42 -6.95
CA GLY A 228 -6.84 7.61 -7.36
C GLY A 228 -7.10 7.60 -8.88
N LYS A 229 -6.07 7.88 -9.68
CA LYS A 229 -6.14 7.77 -11.15
C LYS A 229 -5.17 6.70 -11.62
N LEU A 230 -5.67 5.75 -12.41
CA LEU A 230 -4.82 4.80 -13.11
C LEU A 230 -4.08 5.54 -14.23
N LYS A 231 -2.75 5.49 -14.23
CA LYS A 231 -1.98 5.82 -15.44
C LYS A 231 -2.26 4.72 -16.46
N PRO A 232 -2.74 5.03 -17.67
CA PRO A 232 -2.82 4.04 -18.73
C PRO A 232 -1.45 3.39 -18.88
N GLN A 233 -1.38 2.06 -18.84
CA GLN A 233 -0.14 1.39 -19.22
C GLN A 233 0.10 1.70 -20.70
N GLU A 234 1.19 2.39 -21.01
CA GLU A 234 1.66 2.50 -22.40
C GLU A 234 2.05 1.09 -22.84
N ASN A 235 1.16 0.43 -23.59
CA ASN A 235 1.48 -0.81 -24.24
C ASN A 235 2.43 -0.45 -25.42
N PRO A 236 3.68 -0.92 -25.43
CA PRO A 236 4.63 -0.61 -26.50
C PRO A 236 4.16 -1.15 -27.87
N ASN A 237 3.26 -2.14 -27.87
CA ASN A 237 2.61 -2.66 -29.06
C ASN A 237 1.26 -1.99 -29.35
N ALA A 238 0.82 -0.99 -28.57
CA ALA A 238 -0.45 -0.30 -28.80
C ALA A 238 -0.54 0.31 -30.20
N GLN A 239 0.57 0.84 -30.71
CA GLN A 239 0.68 1.35 -32.08
C GLN A 239 0.60 0.23 -33.11
N ALA A 240 1.32 -0.88 -32.90
CA ALA A 240 1.24 -2.05 -33.80
C ALA A 240 -0.19 -2.63 -33.87
N ILE A 241 -0.86 -2.75 -32.72
CA ILE A 241 -2.24 -3.22 -32.63
C ILE A 241 -3.21 -2.21 -33.28
N GLN A 242 -3.01 -0.91 -33.11
CA GLN A 242 -3.83 0.11 -33.76
C GLN A 242 -3.68 0.10 -35.28
N ASP A 243 -2.47 -0.18 -35.78
CA ASP A 243 -2.21 -0.25 -37.21
C ASP A 243 -2.85 -1.51 -37.82
N GLU A 244 -2.77 -2.67 -37.15
CA GLU A 244 -3.51 -3.89 -37.54
C GLU A 244 -5.03 -3.69 -37.53
N LEU A 245 -5.58 -3.02 -36.52
CA LEU A 245 -7.03 -2.76 -36.43
C LEU A 245 -7.53 -1.85 -37.56
N LYS A 246 -6.73 -0.87 -37.98
CA LYS A 246 -7.08 0.00 -39.12
C LYS A 246 -7.05 -0.74 -40.45
N GLU A 247 -6.15 -1.72 -40.59
CA GLU A 247 -6.07 -2.57 -41.78
C GLU A 247 -7.33 -3.43 -41.92
N ILE A 248 -7.81 -4.02 -40.82
CA ILE A 248 -9.04 -4.83 -40.78
C ILE A 248 -10.29 -3.99 -41.07
N ASP A 249 -10.38 -2.75 -40.55
CA ASP A 249 -11.51 -1.85 -40.81
C ASP A 249 -11.52 -1.27 -42.24
N SER A 250 -10.45 -1.49 -43.02
CA SER A 250 -10.33 -1.02 -44.40
C SER A 250 -10.68 -2.06 -45.48
N GLU A 251 -10.98 -3.31 -45.07
CA GLU A 251 -11.55 -4.38 -45.91
C GLU A 251 -13.08 -4.46 -45.82
#